data_AF-A0A1Y6B3L5-F1
#
_entry.id   AF-A0A1Y6B3L5-F1
#
_cell.length_a   1.000
_cell.length_b   1.000
_cell.length_c   1.000
_cell.angle_alpha   90.00
_cell.angle_beta   90.00
_cell.angle_gamma   90.00
#
_symmetry.space_group_name_H-M   'P 1'
#
loop_
_entity.id
_entity.type
_entity.pdbx_description
1 polymer ?
#
loop_
_entity_poly.entity_id
_entity_poly.type
_entity_poly.pdbx_seq_one_letter_code
_entity_poly.pdbx_strand_id
1 'polypeptide(L)'
;MESVYPVWFLRFVAHLEEQSRVVRETVHDFEWVHTLVGVFGNLTFFVGSIFFFWDSWQNAGVWLFVIGSLAMLIGAVGAALSRWERRLLRRRLERERVAGQGGSRSRLSSW
;
A
#
# COMPACT_ATOMS: atom_id res chain seq x y z
N MET A 1 25.69 30.76 -6.51
CA MET A 1 24.26 30.40 -6.64
C MET A 1 24.05 29.17 -5.79
N GLU A 2 23.75 29.39 -4.52
CA GLU A 2 23.77 28.36 -3.48
C GLU A 2 22.51 27.50 -3.52
N SER A 3 22.69 26.21 -3.28
CA SER A 3 21.67 25.17 -3.28
C SER A 3 20.56 25.47 -2.26
N VAL A 4 19.38 25.83 -2.77
CA VAL A 4 18.17 26.12 -1.99
C VAL A 4 17.49 24.81 -1.57
N TYR A 5 18.17 24.01 -0.74
CA TYR A 5 17.51 22.98 0.05
C TYR A 5 17.71 23.37 1.50
N PRO A 6 16.66 23.82 2.19
CA PRO A 6 16.85 24.32 3.53
C PRO A 6 17.07 23.13 4.48
N VAL A 7 18.10 23.21 5.31
CA VAL A 7 18.64 22.13 6.16
C VAL A 7 17.62 21.52 7.14
N TRP A 8 16.53 22.24 7.43
CA TRP A 8 15.38 21.73 8.17
C TRP A 8 14.64 20.61 7.42
N PHE A 9 14.68 20.60 6.08
CA PHE A 9 14.10 19.57 5.24
C PHE A 9 14.81 18.23 5.43
N LEU A 10 16.15 18.24 5.47
CA LEU A 10 16.94 17.03 5.75
C LEU A 10 16.73 16.52 7.18
N ARG A 11 16.58 17.42 8.17
CA ARG A 11 16.23 17.03 9.55
C ARG A 11 14.80 16.51 9.68
N PHE A 12 13.87 17.05 8.92
CA PHE A 12 12.48 16.60 8.88
C PHE A 12 12.35 15.24 8.18
N VAL A 13 13.03 15.03 7.05
CA VAL A 13 13.11 13.72 6.37
C VAL A 13 13.73 12.66 7.27
N ALA A 14 14.79 12.99 8.01
CA ALA A 14 15.37 12.09 9.02
C ALA A 14 14.38 11.78 10.17
N HIS A 15 13.52 12.73 10.54
CA HIS A 15 12.43 12.51 11.51
C HIS A 15 11.31 11.62 10.96
N LEU A 16 11.07 11.64 9.65
CA LEU A 16 10.09 10.75 9.01
C LEU A 16 10.55 9.30 8.92
N GLU A 17 11.87 9.06 8.88
CA GLU A 17 12.45 7.69 8.93
C GLU A 17 12.14 6.98 10.27
N GLU A 18 11.96 7.75 11.34
CA GLU A 18 11.67 7.27 12.71
C GLU A 18 10.24 6.67 12.87
N GLN A 19 9.30 6.93 11.94
CA GLN A 19 7.89 6.54 12.09
C GLN A 19 7.57 5.07 11.72
N SER A 20 8.56 4.29 11.26
CA SER A 20 8.36 2.93 10.74
C SER A 20 8.10 1.84 11.78
N ARG A 21 7.96 2.18 13.08
CA ARG A 21 7.69 1.21 14.17
C ARG A 21 6.23 1.12 14.64
N VAL A 22 5.35 2.07 14.30
CA VAL A 22 4.01 2.18 14.95
C VAL A 22 2.90 1.43 14.19
N VAL A 23 3.12 0.99 12.95
CA VAL A 23 2.06 0.44 12.08
C VAL A 23 1.68 -1.03 12.40
N ARG A 24 2.22 -1.62 13.47
CA ARG A 24 2.10 -3.07 13.72
C ARG A 24 0.81 -3.53 14.42
N GLU A 25 -0.01 -2.64 14.97
CA GLU A 25 -1.05 -3.06 15.93
C GLU A 25 -2.49 -2.95 15.44
N THR A 26 -2.75 -2.33 14.29
CA THR A 26 -4.12 -2.14 13.80
C THR A 26 -4.36 -3.05 12.61
N VAL A 27 -4.65 -4.34 12.83
CA VAL A 27 -4.70 -5.34 11.73
C VAL A 27 -6.11 -5.85 11.41
N HIS A 28 -7.14 -5.56 12.21
CA HIS A 28 -8.43 -6.26 12.03
C HIS A 28 -9.57 -5.48 11.32
N ASP A 29 -9.50 -4.15 11.21
CA ASP A 29 -10.44 -3.31 10.43
C ASP A 29 -9.86 -2.78 9.09
N PHE A 30 -8.70 -3.31 8.69
CA PHE A 30 -7.76 -2.63 7.79
C PHE A 30 -8.04 -2.77 6.28
N GLU A 31 -9.01 -3.55 5.86
CA GLU A 31 -9.20 -3.83 4.43
C GLU A 31 -9.74 -2.61 3.65
N TRP A 32 -10.67 -1.87 4.24
CA TRP A 32 -11.19 -0.65 3.61
C TRP A 32 -10.23 0.54 3.79
N VAL A 33 -9.55 0.60 4.93
CA VAL A 33 -8.66 1.73 5.27
C VAL A 33 -7.52 1.87 4.28
N HIS A 34 -6.81 0.79 3.92
CA HIS A 34 -5.69 0.90 2.97
C HIS A 34 -6.16 1.30 1.56
N THR A 35 -7.36 0.87 1.16
CA THR A 35 -7.95 1.27 -0.12
C THR A 35 -8.31 2.76 -0.10
N LEU A 36 -8.96 3.23 0.96
CA LEU A 36 -9.34 4.63 1.13
C LEU A 36 -8.11 5.55 1.18
N VAL A 37 -7.07 5.15 1.93
CA VAL A 37 -5.78 5.86 2.02
C VAL A 37 -5.11 5.95 0.65
N GLY A 38 -5.12 4.88 -0.15
CA GLY A 38 -4.58 4.89 -1.51
C GLY A 38 -5.34 5.82 -2.45
N VAL A 39 -6.68 5.87 -2.35
CA VAL A 39 -7.52 6.78 -3.15
C VAL A 39 -7.29 8.24 -2.76
N PHE A 40 -7.26 8.52 -1.45
CA PHE A 40 -7.01 9.86 -0.93
C PHE A 40 -5.59 10.35 -1.27
N GLY A 41 -4.61 9.45 -1.21
CA GLY A 41 -3.24 9.69 -1.66
C GLY A 41 -3.16 10.07 -3.13
N ASN A 42 -3.85 9.32 -4.01
CA ASN A 42 -3.92 9.63 -5.44
C ASN A 42 -4.53 11.01 -5.73
N LEU A 43 -5.62 11.36 -5.06
CA LEU A 43 -6.26 12.68 -5.19
C LEU A 43 -5.33 13.80 -4.75
N THR A 44 -4.70 13.63 -3.59
CA THR A 44 -3.76 14.61 -3.02
C THR A 44 -2.54 14.80 -3.93
N PHE A 45 -2.03 13.69 -4.48
CA PHE A 45 -0.94 13.71 -5.44
C PHE A 45 -1.32 14.44 -6.72
N PHE A 46 -2.49 14.15 -7.29
CA PHE A 46 -2.98 14.82 -8.50
C PHE A 46 -3.14 16.33 -8.29
N VAL A 47 -3.72 16.74 -7.16
CA VAL A 47 -3.84 18.18 -6.80
C VAL A 47 -2.47 18.81 -6.60
N GLY A 48 -1.53 18.11 -5.94
CA GLY A 48 -0.15 18.56 -5.78
C GLY A 48 0.57 18.75 -7.13
N SER A 49 0.34 17.85 -8.09
CA SER A 49 0.86 17.99 -9.47
C SER A 49 0.30 19.22 -10.19
N ILE A 50 -0.95 19.61 -9.93
CA ILE A 50 -1.54 20.83 -10.50
C ILE A 50 -0.89 22.08 -9.88
N PHE A 51 -0.53 22.06 -8.60
CA PHE A 51 0.09 23.22 -7.92
C PHE A 51 1.49 23.56 -8.46
N PHE A 52 2.18 22.61 -9.12
CA PHE A 52 3.47 22.86 -9.77
C PHE A 52 3.40 23.86 -10.94
N PHE A 53 2.21 24.14 -11.49
CA PHE A 53 2.03 25.11 -12.58
C PHE A 53 2.18 26.58 -12.14
N TRP A 54 2.17 26.87 -10.84
CA TRP A 54 2.35 28.21 -10.31
C TRP A 54 3.57 28.27 -9.39
N ASP A 55 4.53 29.14 -9.69
CA ASP A 55 5.77 29.30 -8.90
C ASP A 55 5.50 29.62 -7.42
N SER A 56 4.44 30.39 -7.12
CA SER A 56 4.05 30.72 -5.74
C SER A 56 3.43 29.55 -4.97
N TRP A 57 2.95 28.52 -5.66
CA TRP A 57 2.30 27.34 -5.06
C TRP A 57 3.16 26.07 -5.14
N GLN A 58 4.32 26.12 -5.78
CA GLN A 58 5.24 24.99 -5.93
C GLN A 58 5.60 24.33 -4.60
N ASN A 59 5.88 25.12 -3.56
CA ASN A 59 6.21 24.56 -2.24
C ASN A 59 5.04 23.74 -1.68
N ALA A 60 3.81 24.25 -1.77
CA ALA A 60 2.62 23.51 -1.36
C ALA A 60 2.39 22.27 -2.24
N GLY A 61 2.66 22.37 -3.55
CA GLY A 61 2.60 21.27 -4.50
C GLY A 61 3.58 20.13 -4.16
N VAL A 62 4.82 20.45 -3.79
CA VAL A 62 5.83 19.48 -3.33
C VAL A 62 5.33 18.72 -2.10
N TRP A 63 4.78 19.41 -1.10
CA TRP A 63 4.24 18.77 0.10
C TRP A 63 3.05 17.85 -0.19
N LEU A 64 2.10 18.31 -1.01
CA LEU A 64 0.96 17.51 -1.47
C LEU A 64 1.41 16.27 -2.25
N PHE A 65 2.45 16.41 -3.08
CA PHE A 65 3.02 15.32 -3.86
C PHE A 65 3.70 14.26 -2.97
N VAL A 66 4.48 14.68 -1.98
CA VAL A 66 5.16 13.77 -1.04
C VAL A 66 4.13 13.03 -0.17
N ILE A 67 3.17 13.74 0.41
CA ILE A 67 2.13 13.14 1.25
C ILE A 67 1.23 12.22 0.40
N GLY A 68 0.83 12.66 -0.79
CA GLY A 68 0.03 11.87 -1.71
C GLY A 68 0.71 10.59 -2.15
N SER A 69 2.00 10.67 -2.51
CA SER A 69 2.78 9.50 -2.92
C SER A 69 3.04 8.51 -1.78
N LEU A 70 3.28 9.00 -0.56
CA LEU A 70 3.41 8.14 0.62
C LEU A 70 2.10 7.42 0.95
N ALA A 71 0.97 8.12 0.92
CA ALA A 71 -0.34 7.52 1.14
C ALA A 71 -0.67 6.46 0.08
N MET A 72 -0.35 6.72 -1.19
CA MET A 72 -0.48 5.72 -2.26
C MET A 72 0.39 4.48 -2.00
N LEU A 73 1.63 4.67 -1.56
CA LEU A 73 2.55 3.58 -1.25
C LEU A 73 2.01 2.70 -0.12
N ILE A 74 1.54 3.32 0.97
CA ILE A 74 0.94 2.61 2.11
C ILE A 74 -0.30 1.82 1.64
N GLY A 75 -1.18 2.46 0.86
CA GLY A 75 -2.37 1.79 0.31
C GLY A 75 -2.02 0.61 -0.59
N ALA A 76 -1.02 0.76 -1.47
CA ALA A 76 -0.56 -0.28 -2.37
C ALA A 76 0.08 -1.46 -1.63
N VAL A 77 0.90 -1.20 -0.61
CA VAL A 77 1.51 -2.23 0.24
C VAL A 77 0.43 -2.99 1.03
N GLY A 78 -0.53 -2.28 1.64
CA GLY A 78 -1.67 -2.91 2.33
C GLY A 78 -2.48 -3.81 1.39
N ALA A 79 -2.77 -3.33 0.17
CA ALA A 79 -3.46 -4.12 -0.84
C ALA A 79 -2.62 -5.30 -1.34
N ALA A 80 -1.30 -5.19 -1.39
CA ALA A 80 -0.41 -6.27 -1.81
C ALA A 80 -0.35 -7.38 -0.76
N LEU A 81 -0.21 -7.01 0.52
CA LEU A 81 -0.21 -7.93 1.66
C LEU A 81 -1.53 -8.70 1.77
N SER A 82 -2.67 -8.00 1.72
CA SER A 82 -3.99 -8.65 1.78
C SER A 82 -4.24 -9.59 0.58
N ARG A 83 -3.69 -9.26 -0.60
CA ARG A 83 -3.72 -10.13 -1.78
C ARG A 83 -2.80 -11.34 -1.66
N TRP A 84 -1.76 -11.31 -0.84
CA TRP A 84 -0.91 -12.47 -0.59
C TRP A 84 -1.59 -13.49 0.31
N GLU A 85 -2.21 -13.06 1.41
CA GLU A 85 -2.91 -13.98 2.32
C GLU A 85 -4.02 -14.76 1.60
N ARG A 86 -4.84 -14.06 0.81
CA ARG A 86 -5.90 -14.70 0.01
C ARG A 86 -5.37 -15.71 -1.00
N ARG A 87 -4.21 -15.44 -1.60
CA ARG A 87 -3.58 -16.36 -2.57
C ARG A 87 -3.06 -17.63 -1.89
N LEU A 88 -2.54 -17.53 -0.68
CA LEU A 88 -2.06 -18.69 0.08
C LEU A 88 -3.21 -19.60 0.52
N LEU A 89 -4.31 -19.03 1.01
CA LEU A 89 -5.47 -19.81 1.43
C LEU A 89 -6.15 -20.52 0.25
N ARG A 90 -6.31 -19.85 -0.90
CA ARG A 90 -6.89 -20.49 -2.09
C ARG A 90 -6.08 -21.69 -2.58
N ARG A 91 -4.74 -21.59 -2.56
CA ARG A 91 -3.86 -22.70 -2.93
C ARG A 91 -3.98 -23.91 -1.99
N ARG A 92 -4.26 -23.70 -0.70
CA ARG A 92 -4.50 -24.79 0.25
C ARG A 92 -5.81 -25.50 -0.05
N LEU A 93 -6.89 -24.75 -0.24
CA LEU A 93 -8.22 -25.31 -0.54
C LEU A 93 -8.23 -26.07 -1.87
N GLU A 94 -7.54 -25.57 -2.90
CA GLU A 94 -7.43 -26.28 -4.19
C GLU A 94 -6.69 -27.61 -4.05
N ARG A 95 -5.60 -27.65 -3.27
CA ARG A 95 -4.87 -28.91 -2.99
C ARG A 95 -5.74 -29.92 -2.24
N GLU A 96 -6.51 -29.47 -1.26
CA GLU A 96 -7.44 -30.33 -0.51
C GLU A 96 -8.58 -30.85 -1.40
N ARG A 97 -9.14 -29.99 -2.26
CA ARG A 97 -10.16 -30.40 -3.24
C ARG A 97 -9.63 -31.43 -4.22
N VAL A 98 -8.44 -31.22 -4.77
CA VAL A 98 -7.81 -32.16 -5.71
C VAL A 98 -7.49 -33.50 -5.03
N ALA A 99 -6.96 -33.48 -3.81
CA ALA A 99 -6.69 -34.68 -3.03
C ALA A 99 -7.97 -35.46 -2.68
N GLY A 100 -9.05 -34.76 -2.29
CA GLY A 100 -10.35 -35.37 -1.97
C GLY A 100 -11.05 -35.97 -3.20
N GLN A 101 -10.94 -35.30 -4.36
CA GLN A 101 -11.57 -35.78 -5.60
C GLN A 101 -10.84 -36.99 -6.20
N GLY A 102 -9.51 -37.05 -6.07
CA GLY A 102 -8.70 -38.21 -6.50
C GLY A 102 -9.00 -39.50 -5.72
N GLY A 103 -9.19 -39.40 -4.40
CA GLY A 103 -9.52 -40.56 -3.56
C GLY A 103 -10.95 -41.09 -3.72
N SER A 104 -11.89 -40.25 -4.17
CA SER A 104 -13.26 -40.69 -4.46
C SER A 104 -13.36 -41.38 -5.83
N ARG A 105 -12.58 -40.94 -6.82
CA ARG A 105 -12.58 -41.49 -8.18
C ARG A 105 -11.99 -42.90 -8.25
N SER A 106 -10.95 -43.20 -7.48
CA SER A 106 -10.31 -44.53 -7.45
C SER A 106 -11.18 -45.61 -6.78
N ARG A 107 -12.11 -45.21 -5.90
CA ARG A 107 -13.02 -46.13 -5.20
C ARG A 107 -14.22 -46.56 -6.05
N LEU A 108 -14.53 -45.81 -7.11
CA LEU A 108 -15.64 -46.09 -8.02
C LEU A 108 -15.22 -46.97 -9.21
N SER A 109 -13.92 -47.06 -9.54
CA SER A 109 -13.40 -47.87 -10.64
C SER A 109 -12.99 -49.30 -10.23
N SER A 110 -13.22 -49.69 -8.97
CA SER A 110 -12.82 -50.99 -8.42
C SER A 110 -13.99 -51.99 -8.32
N TRP A 111 -15.09 -51.75 -9.03
CA TRP A 111 -16.28 -52.62 -9.11
C TRP A 111 -16.49 -53.09 -10.54
#